data_AF-A0A5B6WWA4-F1
#
_entry.id   AF-A0A5B6WWA4-F1
#
_cell.length_a   1.000
_cell.length_b   1.000
_cell.length_c   1.000
_cell.angle_alpha   90.00
_cell.angle_beta   90.00
_cell.angle_gamma   90.00
#
_symmetry.space_group_name_H-M   'P 1'
#
loop_
_entity.id
_entity.type
_entity.pdbx_description
1 polymer ?
#
loop_
_entity_poly.entity_id
_entity_poly.type
_entity_poly.pdbx_seq_one_letter_code
_entity_poly.pdbx_strand_id
1 'polypeptide(L)'
;MTSEVENKPVFCTESAKELVKELRASVATGKTKSYEWRLTQLNAMVKMMEEEEPQIVAALHDDLSKPELESSIYEAALVIGALTEIDYCCEDNCSFD
;
A
#
# COMPACT_ATOMS: atom_id res chain seq x y z
N MET A 1 15.58 -32.44 2.91
CA MET A 1 14.70 -31.94 1.84
C MET A 1 15.25 -30.58 1.46
N THR A 2 15.87 -30.49 0.29
CA THR A 2 16.55 -29.29 -0.20
C THR A 2 15.49 -28.28 -0.64
N SER A 3 15.30 -27.21 0.12
CA SER A 3 14.54 -26.05 -0.35
C SER A 3 15.36 -25.33 -1.41
N GLU A 4 14.84 -25.32 -2.63
CA GLU A 4 15.37 -24.52 -3.73
C GLU A 4 15.15 -23.05 -3.38
N VAL A 5 16.23 -22.31 -3.11
CA VAL A 5 16.17 -20.86 -2.90
C VAL A 5 15.87 -20.21 -4.25
N GLU A 6 14.61 -19.84 -4.44
CA GLU A 6 14.15 -19.08 -5.60
C GLU A 6 14.93 -17.76 -5.69
N ASN A 7 15.82 -17.66 -6.68
CA ASN A 7 16.69 -16.50 -6.87
C ASN A 7 15.89 -15.33 -7.47
N LYS A 8 15.18 -14.58 -6.62
CA LYS A 8 14.51 -13.34 -7.00
C LYS A 8 15.56 -12.32 -7.46
N PRO A 9 15.40 -11.67 -8.63
CA PRO A 9 16.34 -10.66 -9.11
C PRO A 9 16.43 -9.52 -8.10
N VAL A 10 17.65 -9.19 -7.68
CA VAL A 10 17.91 -8.09 -6.74
C VAL A 10 17.58 -6.77 -7.44
N PHE A 11 16.72 -5.96 -6.82
CA PHE A 11 16.40 -4.62 -7.30
C PHE A 11 17.68 -3.76 -7.34
N CYS A 12 18.10 -3.33 -8.54
CA CYS A 12 19.37 -2.64 -8.76
C CYS A 12 19.18 -1.15 -9.08
N THR A 13 20.28 -0.39 -9.11
CA THR A 13 20.26 1.06 -9.31
C THR A 13 19.67 1.47 -10.66
N GLU A 14 19.94 0.70 -11.72
CA GLU A 14 19.41 1.02 -13.05
C GLU A 14 17.91 0.79 -13.13
N SER A 15 17.42 -0.35 -12.63
CA SER A 15 15.98 -0.63 -12.52
C SER A 15 15.25 0.41 -11.65
N ALA A 16 15.88 0.87 -10.56
CA ALA A 16 15.32 1.94 -9.74
C ALA A 16 15.19 3.27 -10.48
N LYS A 17 16.19 3.64 -11.30
CA LYS A 17 16.14 4.86 -12.12
C LYS A 17 15.03 4.80 -13.16
N GLU A 18 14.86 3.65 -13.82
CA GLU A 18 13.80 3.42 -14.80
C GLU A 18 12.42 3.56 -14.16
N LEU A 19 12.18 2.88 -13.04
CA LEU A 19 10.93 2.97 -12.29
C LEU A 19 10.60 4.42 -11.89
N VAL A 20 11.57 5.15 -11.33
CA VAL A 20 11.36 6.54 -10.92
C VAL A 20 11.09 7.45 -12.11
N LYS A 21 11.75 7.22 -13.26
CA LYS A 21 11.50 7.97 -14.49
C LYS A 21 10.06 7.78 -14.98
N GLU A 22 9.56 6.55 -14.97
CA GLU A 22 8.18 6.22 -15.37
C GLU A 22 7.15 6.84 -14.43
N LEU A 23 7.36 6.73 -13.11
CA LEU A 23 6.47 7.33 -12.12
C LEU A 23 6.39 8.85 -12.27
N ARG A 24 7.52 9.53 -12.49
CA ARG A 24 7.55 10.98 -12.75
C ARG A 24 6.79 11.34 -14.01
N ALA A 25 6.95 10.56 -15.08
CA ALA A 25 6.20 10.77 -16.31
C ALA A 25 4.68 10.63 -16.07
N SER A 26 4.24 9.62 -15.31
CA SER A 26 2.84 9.43 -14.94
C SER A 26 2.27 10.61 -14.15
N VAL A 27 2.98 11.10 -13.14
CA VAL A 27 2.56 12.28 -12.36
C VAL A 27 2.52 13.54 -13.24
N ALA A 28 3.49 13.71 -14.14
CA ALA A 28 3.54 14.86 -15.05
C ALA A 28 2.35 14.93 -16.01
N THR A 29 1.69 13.81 -16.31
CA THR A 29 0.44 13.80 -17.10
C THR A 29 -0.73 14.49 -16.40
N GLY A 30 -0.64 14.71 -15.08
CA GLY A 30 -1.73 15.26 -14.28
C GLY A 30 -2.80 14.24 -13.89
N LYS A 31 -2.69 12.96 -14.32
CA LYS A 31 -3.64 11.89 -13.98
C LYS A 31 -3.87 11.74 -12.46
N THR A 32 -2.85 12.01 -11.64
CA THR A 32 -2.93 11.87 -10.17
C THR A 32 -3.59 13.06 -9.46
N LYS A 33 -3.97 14.11 -10.19
CA LYS A 33 -4.53 15.35 -9.61
C LYS A 33 -6.01 15.27 -9.31
N SER A 34 -6.78 14.46 -10.04
CA SER A 34 -8.23 14.41 -9.83
C SER A 34 -8.55 13.78 -8.49
N TYR A 35 -9.59 14.32 -7.85
CA TYR A 35 -10.14 13.79 -6.62
C TYR A 35 -10.53 12.31 -6.78
N GLU A 36 -11.33 12.01 -7.80
CA GLU A 36 -11.77 10.65 -8.15
C GLU A 36 -10.62 9.65 -8.27
N TRP A 37 -9.48 10.06 -8.86
CA TRP A 37 -8.34 9.19 -8.98
C TRP A 37 -7.73 8.87 -7.62
N ARG A 38 -7.54 9.89 -6.77
CA ARG A 38 -7.02 9.72 -5.41
C ARG A 38 -7.94 8.84 -4.58
N LEU A 39 -9.24 9.09 -4.62
CA LEU A 39 -10.25 8.29 -3.93
C LEU A 39 -10.22 6.83 -4.39
N THR A 40 -10.16 6.60 -5.70
CA THR A 40 -10.02 5.24 -6.26
C THR A 40 -8.75 4.54 -5.73
N GLN A 41 -7.64 5.26 -5.58
CA GLN A 41 -6.41 4.68 -5.03
C GLN A 41 -6.53 4.36 -3.54
N LEU A 42 -7.13 5.24 -2.74
CA LEU A 42 -7.35 5.02 -1.30
C LEU A 42 -8.24 3.80 -1.06
N ASN A 43 -9.35 3.69 -1.80
CA ASN A 43 -10.24 2.53 -1.71
C ASN A 43 -9.56 1.23 -2.15
N ALA A 44 -8.69 1.29 -3.16
CA ALA A 44 -7.87 0.14 -3.55
C ALA A 44 -6.88 -0.27 -2.46
N MET A 45 -6.30 0.68 -1.71
CA MET A 45 -5.42 0.39 -0.58
C MET A 45 -6.18 -0.22 0.60
N VAL A 46 -7.37 0.29 0.94
CA VAL A 46 -8.23 -0.32 1.97
C VAL A 46 -8.52 -1.77 1.63
N LYS A 47 -8.99 -2.01 0.39
CA LYS A 47 -9.29 -3.35 -0.10
C LYS A 47 -8.06 -4.28 -0.03
N MET A 48 -6.90 -3.81 -0.46
CA MET A 48 -5.65 -4.58 -0.40
C MET A 48 -5.30 -4.96 1.05
N MET A 49 -5.43 -4.02 2.00
CA MET A 49 -5.13 -4.30 3.40
C MET A 49 -6.11 -5.32 4.00
N GLU A 50 -7.39 -5.25 3.67
CA GLU A 50 -8.40 -6.21 4.15
C GLU A 50 -8.21 -7.61 3.54
N GLU A 51 -7.91 -7.70 2.25
CA GLU A 51 -7.73 -8.98 1.54
C GLU A 51 -6.42 -9.68 1.94
N GLU A 52 -5.36 -8.91 2.17
CA GLU A 52 -4.01 -9.42 2.41
C GLU A 52 -3.62 -9.44 3.90
N GLU A 53 -4.48 -9.01 4.83
CA GLU A 53 -4.21 -9.00 6.27
C GLU A 53 -3.62 -10.34 6.78
N PRO A 54 -4.20 -11.52 6.47
CA PRO A 54 -3.65 -12.79 6.97
C PRO A 54 -2.21 -13.05 6.48
N GLN A 55 -1.90 -12.63 5.25
CA GLN A 55 -0.57 -12.80 4.65
C GLN A 55 0.43 -11.82 5.28
N ILE A 56 0.02 -10.60 5.55
CA ILE A 56 0.82 -9.59 6.25
C ILE A 56 1.12 -10.07 7.67
N VAL A 57 0.12 -10.55 8.41
CA VAL A 57 0.30 -11.05 9.78
C VAL A 57 1.21 -12.28 9.83
N ALA A 58 1.04 -13.21 8.90
CA ALA A 58 1.92 -14.38 8.79
C ALA A 58 3.38 -13.96 8.49
N ALA A 59 3.59 -13.03 7.55
CA ALA A 59 4.93 -12.53 7.24
C ALA A 59 5.58 -11.82 8.44
N LEU A 60 4.82 -11.01 9.17
CA LEU A 60 5.31 -10.35 10.39
C LEU A 60 5.65 -11.33 11.51
N HIS A 61 4.90 -12.42 11.62
CA HIS A 61 5.24 -13.50 12.54
C HIS A 61 6.52 -14.23 12.11
N ASP A 62 6.68 -14.53 10.82
CA ASP A 62 7.87 -15.23 10.32
C ASP A 62 9.14 -14.37 10.42
N ASP A 63 9.04 -13.08 10.11
CA ASP A 63 10.18 -12.16 10.12
C ASP A 63 10.56 -11.67 11.53
N LEU A 64 9.54 -11.38 12.36
CA LEU A 64 9.73 -10.68 13.64
C LEU A 64 9.22 -11.47 14.86
N SER A 65 8.58 -12.62 14.66
CA SER A 65 7.86 -13.35 15.72
C SER A 65 6.81 -12.48 16.42
N LYS A 66 6.22 -11.53 15.68
CA LYS A 66 5.19 -10.63 16.20
C LYS A 66 3.88 -11.39 16.43
N PRO A 67 3.24 -11.26 17.62
CA PRO A 67 1.96 -11.92 17.87
C PRO A 67 0.86 -11.46 16.92
N GLU A 68 0.00 -12.39 16.50
CA GLU A 68 -1.11 -12.15 15.55
C GLU A 68 -1.96 -10.93 15.93
N LEU A 69 -2.43 -10.87 17.18
CA LEU A 69 -3.27 -9.77 17.66
C LEU A 69 -2.57 -8.40 17.58
N GLU A 70 -1.27 -8.36 17.87
CA GLU A 70 -0.49 -7.14 17.80
C GLU A 70 -0.31 -6.69 16.35
N SER A 71 -0.02 -7.62 15.44
CA SER A 71 0.07 -7.36 14.00
C SER A 71 -1.25 -6.87 13.41
N SER A 72 -2.37 -7.56 13.68
CA SER A 72 -3.68 -7.17 13.19
C SER A 72 -4.10 -5.78 13.67
N ILE A 73 -3.90 -5.45 14.95
CA ILE A 73 -4.31 -4.14 15.48
C ILE A 73 -3.41 -3.02 14.96
N TYR A 74 -2.09 -3.17 15.11
CA TYR A 74 -1.17 -2.05 14.91
C TYR A 74 -0.69 -1.89 13.47
N GLU A 75 -0.73 -2.94 12.65
CA GLU A 75 -0.24 -2.90 11.26
C GLU A 75 -1.38 -2.92 10.24
N ALA A 76 -2.47 -3.65 10.50
CA ALA A 76 -3.62 -3.69 9.59
C ALA A 76 -4.72 -2.69 9.97
N ALA A 77 -5.36 -2.87 11.13
CA ALA A 77 -6.53 -2.07 11.53
C ALA A 77 -6.21 -0.57 11.66
N LEU A 78 -5.04 -0.22 12.20
CA LEU A 78 -4.61 1.18 12.29
C LEU A 78 -4.46 1.84 10.91
N VAL A 79 -3.89 1.13 9.94
CA VAL A 79 -3.69 1.63 8.57
C VAL A 79 -5.02 1.75 7.85
N ILE A 80 -5.90 0.76 7.97
CA ILE A 80 -7.26 0.80 7.40
C ILE A 80 -8.03 1.99 7.97
N GLY A 81 -8.00 2.18 9.30
CA GLY A 81 -8.61 3.33 9.97
C GLY A 81 -8.14 4.65 9.37
N ALA A 82 -6.83 4.86 9.29
CA ALA A 82 -6.26 6.09 8.71
C ALA A 82 -6.68 6.31 7.24
N LEU A 83 -6.76 5.27 6.42
CA LEU A 83 -7.19 5.37 5.03
C LEU A 83 -8.67 5.73 4.90
N THR A 84 -9.53 5.12 5.73
CA THR A 84 -10.97 5.43 5.75
C THR A 84 -11.25 6.84 6.27
N GLU A 85 -10.51 7.32 7.26
CA GLU A 85 -10.64 8.69 7.76
C GLU A 85 -10.32 9.75 6.70
N ILE A 86 -9.29 9.50 5.87
CA ILE A 86 -8.93 10.39 4.76
C ILE A 86 -10.09 10.49 3.76
N ASP A 87 -10.73 9.37 3.45
CA ASP A 87 -11.90 9.35 2.56
C ASP A 87 -13.05 10.21 3.10
N TYR A 88 -13.47 9.96 4.34
CA TYR A 88 -14.53 10.75 5.00
C TYR A 88 -14.21 12.26 5.04
N CYS A 89 -12.98 12.64 5.41
CA CYS A 89 -12.56 14.05 5.44
C CYS A 89 -12.55 14.70 4.05
N CYS A 90 -12.31 13.90 3.01
CA CYS A 90 -12.26 14.32 1.63
C CYS A 90 -13.66 14.54 1.05
N GLU A 91 -14.64 13.69 1.39
CA GLU A 91 -16.03 13.88 0.97
C GLU A 91 -16.65 15.16 1.56
N ASP A 92 -16.39 15.46 2.84
CA ASP A 92 -16.95 16.63 3.53
C ASP A 92 -16.37 17.98 3.04
N ASN A 93 -15.14 17.98 2.52
CA ASN A 93 -14.46 19.18 2.01
C ASN A 93 -14.64 19.41 0.49
N CYS A 94 -15.38 18.56 -0.22
CA CYS A 94 -15.68 18.73 -1.65
C CYS A 94 -16.65 19.90 -1.97
N SER A 95 -17.01 20.71 -0.98
CA SER A 95 -17.84 21.92 -1.16
C SER A 95 -17.04 23.19 -1.50
N PHE A 96 -15.73 23.07 -1.75
CA PHE A 96 -14.85 24.19 -2.08
C PHE A 96 -14.01 23.94 -3.35
N ASP A 97 -14.68 23.70 -4.47
CA ASP A 97 -14.19 24.00 -5.83
C ASP A 97 -15.27 24.82 -6.57
#